data_AF-A0A1G2XRW5-F1
#
_entry.id   AF-A0A1G2XRW5-F1
#
_cell.length_a   1.000
_cell.length_b   1.000
_cell.length_c   1.000
_cell.angle_alpha   90.00
_cell.angle_beta   90.00
_cell.angle_gamma   90.00
#
_symmetry.space_group_name_H-M   'P 1'
#
loop_
_entity.id
_entity.type
_entity.pdbx_description
1 polymer ?
#
loop_
_entity_poly.entity_id
_entity_poly.type
_entity_poly.pdbx_seq_one_letter_code
_entity_poly.pdbx_strand_id
1 'polypeptide(L)'
;MMKKSRFLVTALLLCSLVSMSFAGNSMFFSAGDSDDPSGTSANWNNISAWMDFNNTGGHFDPAYIPSTENGDNVFIMDGWNWGSDPMANTAIINTDASTRGLWIGYWGCAGSMQLEAGANLEVTNQSNIGINGNAAVTQNAGTFSSTGVRIGGDATINLNGGQMTARSDGFVVGDAGGGNVTMNQIGGTLTTNAFAVGKSGSTGIYNMTGGTLNGVQYGGNFYIGAIGSGAGSVQSEFNLGDAAGTGTIQMSQDASLAIDSRNSMLRGWGVFDLGGAGSTAARLWNDGVVKADGYGTDRDLDLSQFNHVETYENINTTTNGWYAVDHGRLLLPSITVAAGDGSYNWGDDSYFTSTNLVNSLRVNFTGASEGKLTAALLAEDRSDVAAHNGLAFLAVWQIDQLAFANANIIFRFDDAKAAGLGIDESSLNVYKLVNGAWVAMAGTVDSLANQISISTDSFGTFAVGVPEPVTLILLGIGAAFLRKRSH
;
A
#
# COMPACT_ATOMS: atom_id res chain seq x y z
N MET A 1 46.92 51.77 16.91
CA MET A 1 46.25 50.54 17.41
C MET A 1 44.80 50.53 16.91
N MET A 2 44.24 49.35 16.61
CA MET A 2 42.89 49.10 16.03
C MET A 2 42.65 49.45 14.55
N LYS A 3 43.26 48.70 13.61
CA LYS A 3 42.75 48.54 12.23
C LYS A 3 42.95 47.14 11.61
N LYS A 4 43.46 46.14 12.34
CA LYS A 4 43.79 44.80 11.79
C LYS A 4 42.79 43.67 12.09
N SER A 5 41.76 43.86 12.92
CA SER A 5 40.85 42.74 13.28
C SER A 5 39.61 42.59 12.38
N ARG A 6 39.28 43.57 11.53
CA ARG A 6 38.11 43.46 10.62
C ARG A 6 38.37 42.61 9.38
N PHE A 7 39.62 42.49 8.94
CA PHE A 7 39.96 41.71 7.74
C PHE A 7 39.92 40.19 7.98
N LEU A 8 40.23 39.75 9.21
CA LEU A 8 40.24 38.32 9.57
C LEU A 8 38.82 37.76 9.72
N VAL A 9 37.87 38.56 10.24
CA VAL A 9 36.47 38.15 10.40
C VAL A 9 35.75 38.06 9.06
N THR A 10 36.04 38.96 8.10
CA THR A 10 35.49 38.87 6.74
C THR A 10 36.09 37.72 5.93
N ALA A 11 37.37 37.39 6.13
CA ALA A 11 37.99 36.22 5.50
C ALA A 11 37.47 34.89 6.07
N LEU A 12 37.22 34.80 7.38
CA LEU A 12 36.59 33.63 8.00
C LEU A 12 35.10 33.49 7.61
N LEU A 13 34.36 34.59 7.42
CA LEU A 13 32.99 34.54 6.89
C LEU A 13 32.93 34.20 5.38
N LEU A 14 33.95 34.55 4.60
CA LEU A 14 34.04 34.13 3.19
C LEU A 14 34.41 32.65 3.06
N CYS A 15 35.22 32.10 3.97
CA CYS A 15 35.56 30.67 3.99
C CYS A 15 34.39 29.78 4.44
N SER A 16 33.41 30.29 5.20
CA SER A 16 32.20 29.55 5.55
C SER A 16 31.13 29.53 4.43
N LEU A 17 31.41 30.12 3.27
CA LEU A 17 30.50 30.20 2.11
C LEU A 17 31.09 29.57 0.83
N VAL A 18 32.20 28.85 0.92
CA VAL A 18 32.77 28.14 -0.22
C VAL A 18 32.12 26.75 -0.32
N SER A 19 31.14 26.59 -1.21
CA SER A 19 30.77 25.27 -1.70
C SER A 19 31.89 24.78 -2.61
N MET A 20 32.71 23.85 -2.13
CA MET A 20 33.68 23.16 -2.97
C MET A 20 32.96 21.99 -3.67
N SER A 21 32.73 22.13 -4.98
CA SER A 21 32.28 21.03 -5.84
C SER A 21 33.51 20.31 -6.39
N PHE A 22 33.72 19.05 -6.01
CA PHE A 22 34.75 18.20 -6.60
C PHE A 22 34.07 17.24 -7.56
N ALA A 23 34.19 17.49 -8.87
CA ALA A 23 33.63 16.61 -9.88
C ALA A 23 34.40 15.28 -9.90
N GLY A 24 33.71 14.18 -9.58
CA GLY A 24 34.17 12.82 -9.88
C GLY A 24 34.65 11.99 -8.70
N ASN A 25 34.44 12.42 -7.45
CA ASN A 25 34.81 11.64 -6.27
C ASN A 25 33.57 11.22 -5.49
N SER A 26 33.38 9.92 -5.26
CA SER A 26 32.38 9.43 -4.31
C SER A 26 32.88 9.65 -2.87
N MET A 27 31.96 10.00 -1.97
CA MET A 27 32.20 10.15 -0.54
C MET A 27 31.65 8.95 0.22
N PHE A 28 32.44 8.45 1.17
CA PHE A 28 32.06 7.37 2.06
C PHE A 28 32.12 7.87 3.50
N PHE A 29 31.07 7.58 4.25
CA PHE A 29 31.02 7.81 5.68
C PHE A 29 30.89 6.46 6.35
N SER A 30 31.93 6.06 7.09
CA SER A 30 31.91 4.93 8.01
C SER A 30 32.07 5.49 9.41
N ALA A 31 31.12 5.17 10.29
CA ALA A 31 31.17 5.61 11.66
C ALA A 31 31.68 4.46 12.53
N GLY A 32 32.83 4.64 13.16
CA GLY A 32 33.32 3.77 14.22
C GLY A 32 34.27 2.66 13.78
N ASP A 33 35.53 2.84 14.18
CA ASP A 33 36.39 1.74 14.60
C ASP A 33 35.76 1.08 15.84
N SER A 34 35.87 -0.25 15.99
CA SER A 34 35.26 -1.00 17.11
C SER A 34 35.83 -0.62 18.49
N ASP A 35 36.81 0.29 18.53
CA ASP A 35 37.57 0.70 19.71
C ASP A 35 37.16 2.08 20.28
N ASP A 36 36.20 2.80 19.66
CA ASP A 36 35.61 4.04 20.21
C ASP A 36 34.19 3.82 20.76
N PRO A 37 34.02 3.52 22.06
CA PRO A 37 32.72 3.27 22.68
C PRO A 37 31.86 4.53 22.90
N SER A 38 32.25 5.70 22.38
CA SER A 38 31.60 6.98 22.73
C SER A 38 30.31 7.30 21.94
N GLY A 39 29.92 6.51 20.92
CA GLY A 39 28.58 6.55 20.32
C GLY A 39 28.09 7.93 19.86
N THR A 40 29.00 8.80 19.42
CA THR A 40 28.66 10.19 19.11
C THR A 40 28.02 10.30 17.73
N SER A 41 26.75 10.71 17.67
CA SER A 41 26.09 11.13 16.44
C SER A 41 26.86 12.29 15.80
N ALA A 42 27.19 12.15 14.52
CA ALA A 42 27.85 13.21 13.76
C ALA A 42 26.78 14.21 13.25
N ASN A 43 26.90 15.48 13.64
CA ASN A 43 26.07 16.58 13.16
C ASN A 43 26.72 17.21 11.93
N TRP A 44 26.07 17.13 10.76
CA TRP A 44 26.67 17.53 9.48
C TRP A 44 26.09 18.86 8.98
N ASN A 45 26.75 19.98 9.32
CA ASN A 45 26.31 21.33 8.92
C ASN A 45 26.72 21.73 7.48
N ASN A 46 27.33 20.83 6.71
CA ASN A 46 27.71 21.02 5.30
C ASN A 46 28.21 19.68 4.71
N ILE A 47 27.38 18.99 3.92
CA ILE A 47 27.86 17.89 3.07
C ILE A 47 28.39 18.54 1.78
N SER A 48 29.56 19.16 1.86
CA SER A 48 30.35 19.52 0.69
C SER A 48 31.64 18.70 0.71
N ALA A 49 31.73 17.74 -0.21
CA ALA A 49 32.92 16.97 -0.57
C ALA A 49 34.00 16.84 0.54
N TRP A 50 33.72 16.03 1.55
CA TRP A 50 34.69 15.64 2.56
C TRP A 50 34.97 14.14 2.48
N MET A 51 36.24 13.82 2.22
CA MET A 51 36.82 12.49 2.35
C MET A 51 37.42 12.38 3.76
N ASP A 52 37.13 11.30 4.49
CA ASP A 52 38.13 10.76 5.41
C ASP A 52 38.12 9.23 5.35
N PHE A 53 39.18 8.68 4.75
CA PHE A 53 39.64 7.33 5.02
C PHE A 53 41.11 7.43 5.39
N ASN A 54 41.37 7.53 6.68
CA ASN A 54 42.55 6.88 7.21
C ASN A 54 42.17 6.10 8.46
N ASN A 55 42.42 4.80 8.36
CA ASN A 55 42.93 3.94 9.43
C ASN A 55 41.96 2.88 9.96
N THR A 56 41.66 1.84 9.17
CA THR A 56 41.67 0.43 9.64
C THR A 56 41.74 -0.51 8.43
N GLY A 57 42.51 -1.59 8.52
CA GLY A 57 42.94 -2.48 7.44
C GLY A 57 41.88 -3.30 6.68
N GLY A 58 40.64 -2.82 6.55
CA GLY A 58 39.67 -3.32 5.59
C GLY A 58 39.88 -2.66 4.23
N HIS A 59 40.43 -3.40 3.26
CA HIS A 59 40.61 -2.89 1.90
C HIS A 59 39.25 -2.79 1.21
N PHE A 60 38.60 -1.63 1.27
CA PHE A 60 37.48 -1.32 0.38
C PHE A 60 38.06 -1.25 -1.05
N ASP A 61 37.70 -2.20 -1.91
CA ASP A 61 38.16 -2.21 -3.29
C ASP A 61 37.19 -1.34 -4.13
N PRO A 62 37.61 -0.14 -4.56
CA PRO A 62 36.76 0.74 -5.35
C PRO A 62 36.36 0.13 -6.70
N ALA A 63 36.97 -0.99 -7.14
CA ALA A 63 36.55 -1.72 -8.33
C ALA A 63 35.13 -2.30 -8.23
N TYR A 64 34.55 -2.41 -7.03
CA TYR A 64 33.18 -2.89 -6.85
C TYR A 64 32.12 -1.80 -6.97
N ILE A 65 32.48 -0.51 -6.88
CA ILE A 65 31.53 0.57 -7.19
C ILE A 65 31.13 0.38 -8.65
N PRO A 66 29.84 0.20 -8.99
CA PRO A 66 29.43 -0.04 -10.36
C PRO A 66 30.04 1.03 -11.27
N SER A 67 30.90 0.65 -12.21
CA SER A 67 31.78 1.59 -12.93
C SER A 67 31.03 2.65 -13.76
N THR A 68 29.73 2.47 -13.98
CA THR A 68 28.80 3.45 -14.58
C THR A 68 28.36 4.56 -13.61
N GLU A 69 28.61 4.40 -12.32
CA GLU A 69 28.23 5.31 -11.24
C GLU A 69 29.35 6.25 -10.79
N ASN A 70 30.51 6.24 -11.45
CA ASN A 70 31.63 7.17 -11.18
C ASN A 70 31.13 8.62 -11.21
N GLY A 71 30.96 9.20 -10.02
CA GLY A 71 30.33 10.49 -9.76
C GLY A 71 30.21 10.76 -8.26
N ASP A 72 29.68 11.93 -7.93
CA ASP A 72 29.62 12.48 -6.57
C ASP A 72 28.55 11.77 -5.72
N ASN A 73 28.69 10.46 -5.50
CA ASN A 73 27.80 9.66 -4.67
C ASN A 73 28.16 9.79 -3.19
N VAL A 74 27.17 9.68 -2.32
CA VAL A 74 27.30 9.62 -0.86
C VAL A 74 26.88 8.24 -0.38
N PHE A 75 27.75 7.60 0.38
CA PHE A 75 27.47 6.34 1.08
C PHE A 75 27.40 6.58 2.58
N ILE A 76 26.25 6.26 3.18
CA ILE A 76 26.01 6.27 4.63
C ILE A 76 25.98 4.81 5.10
N MET A 77 27.09 4.38 5.71
CA MET A 77 27.30 2.99 6.14
C MET A 77 27.81 2.94 7.58
N ASP A 78 27.40 1.92 8.29
CA ASP A 78 27.85 1.59 9.65
C ASP A 78 28.27 0.13 9.68
N GLY A 79 29.54 -0.10 10.05
CA GLY A 79 30.20 -1.40 10.10
C GLY A 79 30.34 -2.15 8.76
N TRP A 80 31.57 -2.53 8.39
CA TRP A 80 31.80 -3.54 7.33
C TRP A 80 31.80 -4.98 7.88
N ASN A 81 31.54 -5.17 9.18
CA ASN A 81 31.76 -6.45 9.82
C ASN A 81 30.51 -7.33 9.73
N TRP A 82 30.69 -8.57 9.24
CA TRP A 82 29.66 -9.62 9.07
C TRP A 82 29.02 -10.10 10.39
N GLY A 83 29.07 -9.32 11.46
CA GLY A 83 28.59 -9.63 12.79
C GLY A 83 27.74 -8.50 13.36
N SER A 84 26.43 -8.60 13.13
CA SER A 84 25.29 -8.22 13.99
C SER A 84 25.27 -6.91 14.80
N ASP A 85 26.25 -6.00 14.74
CA ASP A 85 26.19 -4.80 15.59
C ASP A 85 25.11 -3.84 15.07
N PRO A 86 24.07 -3.54 15.87
CA PRO A 86 22.92 -2.77 15.42
C PRO A 86 23.28 -1.29 15.32
N MET A 87 23.22 -0.74 14.10
CA MET A 87 23.06 0.68 13.74
C MET A 87 23.43 1.71 14.83
N ALA A 88 24.72 1.82 15.20
CA ALA A 88 25.13 2.72 16.27
C ALA A 88 25.12 4.19 15.82
N ASN A 89 25.23 4.46 14.51
CA ASN A 89 25.47 5.80 14.01
C ASN A 89 24.43 6.30 13.00
N THR A 90 23.78 7.41 13.33
CA THR A 90 22.83 8.13 12.46
C THR A 90 23.48 9.38 11.88
N ALA A 91 23.46 9.51 10.55
CA ALA A 91 23.84 10.74 9.86
C ALA A 91 22.72 11.78 9.97
N ILE A 92 22.99 12.90 10.63
CA ILE A 92 22.02 14.00 10.81
C ILE A 92 22.26 15.08 9.76
N ILE A 93 21.27 15.30 8.88
CA ILE A 93 21.26 16.35 7.87
C ILE A 93 20.38 17.49 8.38
N ASN A 94 21.02 18.60 8.76
CA ASN A 94 20.37 19.76 9.37
C ASN A 94 20.61 21.08 8.63
N THR A 95 21.24 21.00 7.45
CA THR A 95 21.44 22.10 6.50
C THR A 95 21.21 21.61 5.08
N ASP A 96 21.20 22.51 4.12
CA ASP A 96 21.11 22.15 2.70
C ASP A 96 22.31 21.31 2.26
N ALA A 97 22.03 20.26 1.51
CA ALA A 97 23.01 19.31 0.98
C ALA A 97 22.60 18.84 -0.41
N SER A 98 23.57 18.54 -1.27
CA SER A 98 23.31 17.90 -2.55
C SER A 98 24.35 16.86 -2.91
N THR A 99 23.92 15.83 -3.64
CA THR A 99 24.76 14.73 -4.11
C THR A 99 24.24 14.21 -5.45
N ARG A 100 25.06 13.48 -6.18
CA ARG A 100 24.61 12.77 -7.38
C ARG A 100 23.77 11.55 -6.99
N GLY A 101 24.31 10.63 -6.22
CA GLY A 101 23.62 9.43 -5.76
C GLY A 101 23.71 9.29 -4.26
N LEU A 102 22.67 8.75 -3.63
CA LEU A 102 22.66 8.51 -2.18
C LEU A 102 22.47 7.02 -1.91
N TRP A 103 23.33 6.45 -1.09
CA TRP A 103 23.28 5.04 -0.70
C TRP A 103 23.30 4.94 0.83
N ILE A 104 22.29 4.30 1.41
CA ILE A 104 22.18 4.12 2.86
C ILE A 104 22.06 2.63 3.13
N GLY A 105 22.96 2.04 3.94
CA GLY A 105 22.87 0.62 4.30
C GLY A 105 22.98 -0.33 3.10
N TYR A 106 24.13 -0.36 2.45
CA TYR A 106 24.37 -1.09 1.19
C TYR A 106 25.37 -2.24 1.38
N TRP A 107 25.23 -3.33 0.61
CA TRP A 107 26.13 -4.51 0.63
C TRP A 107 26.38 -5.12 2.01
N GLY A 108 25.31 -5.41 2.74
CA GLY A 108 25.36 -6.06 4.04
C GLY A 108 25.71 -5.11 5.18
N CYS A 109 25.98 -3.83 4.88
CA CYS A 109 26.20 -2.81 5.90
C CYS A 109 24.87 -2.26 6.41
N ALA A 110 24.88 -1.80 7.66
CA ALA A 110 23.81 -0.97 8.20
C ALA A 110 24.00 0.49 7.75
N GLY A 111 22.97 1.33 7.83
CA GLY A 111 23.09 2.78 7.68
C GLY A 111 21.86 3.51 8.20
N SER A 112 22.06 4.65 8.85
CA SER A 112 20.94 5.45 9.37
C SER A 112 21.08 6.93 9.00
N MET A 113 19.97 7.57 8.64
CA MET A 113 19.89 8.98 8.29
C MET A 113 18.69 9.66 8.97
N GLN A 114 18.89 10.88 9.45
CA GLN A 114 17.84 11.76 9.94
C GLN A 114 17.87 13.09 9.18
N LEU A 115 16.73 13.51 8.63
CA LEU A 115 16.57 14.82 7.99
C LEU A 115 15.77 15.74 8.92
N GLU A 116 16.42 16.83 9.34
CA GLU A 116 15.87 17.81 10.27
C GLU A 116 15.05 18.91 9.59
N ALA A 117 14.34 19.68 10.41
CA ALA A 117 13.56 20.82 9.94
C ALA A 117 14.43 21.89 9.27
N GLY A 118 13.98 22.34 8.09
CA GLY A 118 14.62 23.41 7.32
C GLY A 118 15.76 22.95 6.40
N ALA A 119 16.21 21.70 6.51
CA ALA A 119 17.22 21.14 5.61
C ALA A 119 16.61 20.74 4.26
N ASN A 120 17.34 21.00 3.17
CA ASN A 120 17.03 20.48 1.84
C ASN A 120 18.12 19.52 1.36
N LEU A 121 17.77 18.25 1.17
CA LEU A 121 18.63 17.23 0.57
C LEU A 121 18.22 16.99 -0.89
N GLU A 122 19.09 17.36 -1.84
CA GLU A 122 18.89 17.08 -3.26
C GLU A 122 19.81 15.97 -3.78
N VAL A 123 19.23 14.90 -4.30
CA VAL A 123 19.92 13.78 -4.95
C VAL A 123 19.59 13.80 -6.44
N THR A 124 20.53 14.25 -7.26
CA THR A 124 20.25 14.51 -8.70
C THR A 124 20.09 13.26 -9.56
N ASN A 125 20.52 12.10 -9.07
CA ASN A 125 20.26 10.78 -9.62
C ASN A 125 19.38 9.99 -8.62
N GLN A 126 19.76 8.76 -8.30
CA GLN A 126 18.94 7.85 -7.52
C GLN A 126 19.37 7.81 -6.04
N SER A 127 18.38 7.61 -5.17
CA SER A 127 18.59 7.25 -3.77
C SER A 127 18.26 5.77 -3.57
N ASN A 128 19.22 5.01 -3.07
CA ASN A 128 19.14 3.58 -2.81
C ASN A 128 19.27 3.35 -1.30
N ILE A 129 18.23 2.83 -0.69
CA ILE A 129 18.10 2.73 0.77
C ILE A 129 17.90 1.26 1.14
N GLY A 130 18.85 0.69 1.87
CA GLY A 130 18.82 -0.71 2.33
C GLY A 130 19.11 -1.75 1.25
N ILE A 131 19.54 -1.37 0.04
CA ILE A 131 19.73 -2.35 -1.04
C ILE A 131 20.83 -3.36 -0.66
N ASN A 132 20.43 -4.62 -0.43
CA ASN A 132 21.26 -5.70 0.10
C ASN A 132 21.84 -5.42 1.50
N GLY A 133 21.25 -4.55 2.31
CA GLY A 133 21.72 -4.23 3.66
C GLY A 133 20.57 -3.77 4.56
N ASN A 134 20.91 -3.07 5.66
CA ASN A 134 19.93 -2.59 6.62
C ASN A 134 19.91 -1.06 6.61
N ALA A 135 18.74 -0.44 6.53
CA ALA A 135 18.66 1.02 6.51
C ALA A 135 17.55 1.58 7.42
N ALA A 136 17.83 2.70 8.09
CA ALA A 136 16.86 3.41 8.90
C ALA A 136 16.86 4.91 8.55
N VAL A 137 15.79 5.40 7.92
CA VAL A 137 15.66 6.81 7.55
C VAL A 137 14.50 7.46 8.31
N THR A 138 14.75 8.59 8.96
CA THR A 138 13.70 9.39 9.59
C THR A 138 13.68 10.80 9.01
N GLN A 139 12.54 11.22 8.48
CA GLN A 139 12.31 12.58 8.01
C GLN A 139 11.23 13.23 8.88
N ASN A 140 11.66 14.12 9.77
CA ASN A 140 10.74 14.85 10.66
C ASN A 140 10.16 16.10 10.00
N ALA A 141 10.91 16.72 9.08
CA ALA A 141 10.54 17.91 8.32
C ALA A 141 11.50 18.07 7.12
N GLY A 142 11.68 19.28 6.60
CA GLY A 142 12.61 19.57 5.50
C GLY A 142 12.15 19.03 4.14
N THR A 143 13.05 19.05 3.17
CA THR A 143 12.81 18.59 1.80
C THR A 143 13.85 17.53 1.42
N PHE A 144 13.40 16.34 1.01
CA PHE A 144 14.24 15.34 0.36
C PHE A 144 13.77 15.18 -1.08
N SER A 145 14.61 15.51 -2.05
CA SER A 145 14.29 15.30 -3.46
C SER A 145 15.30 14.37 -4.11
N SER A 146 14.81 13.38 -4.85
CA SER A 146 15.62 12.49 -5.68
C SER A 146 14.99 12.26 -7.06
N THR A 147 15.78 11.87 -8.05
CA THR A 147 15.25 11.42 -9.35
C THR A 147 14.45 10.13 -9.20
N GLY A 148 14.86 9.25 -8.29
CA GLY A 148 14.09 8.08 -7.85
C GLY A 148 14.53 7.61 -6.48
N VAL A 149 13.60 7.01 -5.74
CA VAL A 149 13.90 6.43 -4.42
C VAL A 149 13.58 4.95 -4.46
N ARG A 150 14.58 4.12 -4.25
CA ARG A 150 14.47 2.65 -4.21
C ARG A 150 14.85 2.16 -2.83
N ILE A 151 13.94 1.43 -2.22
CA ILE A 151 14.12 0.91 -0.87
C ILE A 151 14.13 -0.61 -0.95
N GLY A 152 15.10 -1.27 -0.34
CA GLY A 152 15.25 -2.72 -0.35
C GLY A 152 15.91 -3.26 0.91
N GLY A 153 16.32 -4.53 0.87
CA GLY A 153 16.88 -5.25 2.02
C GLY A 153 15.97 -5.16 3.25
N ASP A 154 16.55 -4.97 4.43
CA ASP A 154 15.81 -4.75 5.68
C ASP A 154 15.83 -3.26 6.04
N ALA A 155 14.87 -2.51 5.50
CA ALA A 155 14.83 -1.06 5.64
C ALA A 155 13.56 -0.55 6.31
N THR A 156 13.71 0.44 7.17
CA THR A 156 12.60 1.22 7.74
C THR A 156 12.74 2.70 7.40
N ILE A 157 11.69 3.29 6.85
CA ILE A 157 11.61 4.74 6.62
C ILE A 157 10.42 5.31 7.37
N ASN A 158 10.63 6.40 8.10
CA ASN A 158 9.57 7.15 8.78
C ASN A 158 9.48 8.57 8.19
N LEU A 159 8.39 8.87 7.49
CA LEU A 159 8.04 10.21 7.03
C LEU A 159 7.02 10.81 8.00
N ASN A 160 7.53 11.56 8.98
CA ASN A 160 6.73 12.20 10.01
C ASN A 160 6.28 13.61 9.59
N GLY A 161 6.99 14.25 8.66
CA GLY A 161 6.71 15.61 8.18
C GLY A 161 7.57 16.01 6.98
N GLY A 162 7.37 17.23 6.47
CA GLY A 162 8.18 17.76 5.35
C GLY A 162 7.71 17.32 3.97
N GLN A 163 8.61 17.40 2.98
CA GLN A 163 8.37 17.03 1.58
C GLN A 163 9.39 15.98 1.15
N MET A 164 8.92 14.89 0.54
CA MET A 164 9.75 13.89 -0.12
C MET A 164 9.33 13.82 -1.59
N THR A 165 10.26 13.94 -2.53
CA THR A 165 9.95 13.98 -3.97
C THR A 165 10.80 12.97 -4.73
N ALA A 166 10.16 12.04 -5.44
CA ALA A 166 10.80 11.12 -6.38
C ALA A 166 10.36 11.45 -7.82
N ARG A 167 11.26 12.01 -8.63
CA ARG A 167 10.89 12.65 -9.90
C ARG A 167 10.61 11.65 -11.03
N SER A 168 11.60 11.14 -11.76
CA SER A 168 11.37 10.37 -12.99
C SER A 168 11.27 8.86 -12.78
N ASP A 169 12.03 8.29 -11.86
CA ASP A 169 12.18 6.84 -11.72
C ASP A 169 11.18 6.25 -10.71
N GLY A 170 10.41 7.11 -10.06
CA GLY A 170 9.38 6.75 -9.09
C GLY A 170 9.92 6.45 -7.70
N PHE A 171 9.00 6.00 -6.85
CA PHE A 171 9.22 5.64 -5.46
C PHE A 171 8.83 4.17 -5.26
N VAL A 172 9.80 3.33 -4.89
CA VAL A 172 9.62 1.88 -4.78
C VAL A 172 9.97 1.39 -3.38
N VAL A 173 9.01 0.76 -2.71
CA VAL A 173 9.17 0.14 -1.39
C VAL A 173 9.34 -1.35 -1.54
N GLY A 174 10.54 -1.89 -1.36
CA GLY A 174 10.85 -3.30 -1.65
C GLY A 174 11.24 -3.50 -3.11
N ASP A 175 12.33 -2.89 -3.59
CA ASP A 175 12.83 -3.01 -4.97
C ASP A 175 13.77 -4.21 -5.19
N ALA A 176 14.64 -4.53 -4.22
CA ALA A 176 15.65 -5.58 -4.33
C ALA A 176 16.22 -6.01 -2.96
N GLY A 177 16.90 -7.16 -2.92
CA GLY A 177 17.74 -7.55 -1.78
C GLY A 177 17.14 -8.55 -0.78
N GLY A 178 15.95 -9.11 -1.03
CA GLY A 178 15.45 -10.27 -0.29
C GLY A 178 14.99 -10.01 1.16
N GLY A 179 14.86 -8.74 1.58
CA GLY A 179 14.48 -8.38 2.96
C GLY A 179 13.08 -7.79 3.10
N ASN A 180 12.80 -7.33 4.32
CA ASN A 180 11.55 -6.70 4.72
C ASN A 180 11.69 -5.17 4.74
N VAL A 181 10.98 -4.51 3.84
CA VAL A 181 10.95 -3.05 3.79
C VAL A 181 9.65 -2.54 4.40
N THR A 182 9.76 -1.60 5.33
CA THR A 182 8.63 -0.88 5.90
C THR A 182 8.79 0.63 5.67
N MET A 183 7.77 1.26 5.09
CA MET A 183 7.65 2.71 4.99
C MET A 183 6.45 3.16 5.83
N ASN A 184 6.69 4.02 6.81
CA ASN A 184 5.65 4.61 7.65
C ASN A 184 5.51 6.09 7.30
N GLN A 185 4.37 6.46 6.72
CA GLN A 185 3.98 7.83 6.48
C GLN A 185 2.92 8.25 7.51
N ILE A 186 3.37 9.00 8.52
CA ILE A 186 2.52 9.52 9.60
C ILE A 186 2.18 11.00 9.35
N GLY A 187 2.96 11.66 8.48
CA GLY A 187 2.73 13.05 8.08
C GLY A 187 3.45 13.39 6.77
N GLY A 188 3.67 14.69 6.54
CA GLY A 188 4.39 15.19 5.36
C GLY A 188 3.70 14.92 4.03
N THR A 189 4.41 15.19 2.94
CA THR A 189 3.95 14.92 1.58
C THR A 189 5.00 14.12 0.82
N LEU A 190 4.61 12.98 0.25
CA LEU A 190 5.38 12.25 -0.75
C LEU A 190 4.84 12.61 -2.13
N THR A 191 5.67 13.15 -3.02
CA THR A 191 5.33 13.42 -4.42
C THR A 191 6.12 12.49 -5.33
N THR A 192 5.46 11.69 -6.18
CA THR A 192 6.17 10.76 -7.06
C THR A 192 5.45 10.48 -8.37
N ASN A 193 6.16 10.46 -9.50
CA ASN A 193 5.52 10.18 -10.79
C ASN A 193 5.01 8.74 -10.92
N ALA A 194 5.71 7.78 -10.32
CA ALA A 194 5.31 6.38 -10.25
C ALA A 194 5.49 5.87 -8.82
N PHE A 195 4.59 5.01 -8.37
CA PHE A 195 4.61 4.51 -7.00
C PHE A 195 4.46 3.00 -6.99
N ALA A 196 5.27 2.32 -6.19
CA ALA A 196 5.09 0.91 -6.01
C ALA A 196 5.48 0.37 -4.65
N VAL A 197 4.76 -0.67 -4.25
CA VAL A 197 5.02 -1.48 -3.07
C VAL A 197 5.29 -2.91 -3.49
N GLY A 198 6.51 -3.34 -3.24
CA GLY A 198 7.11 -4.62 -3.54
C GLY A 198 7.65 -4.74 -4.97
N LYS A 199 8.52 -5.73 -5.10
CA LYS A 199 9.12 -6.21 -6.33
C LYS A 199 9.54 -7.66 -6.12
N SER A 200 9.66 -8.40 -7.22
CA SER A 200 9.95 -9.84 -7.24
C SER A 200 11.03 -10.22 -6.22
N GLY A 201 10.67 -11.06 -5.24
CA GLY A 201 11.59 -11.57 -4.23
C GLY A 201 11.85 -10.65 -3.03
N SER A 202 10.98 -9.68 -2.75
CA SER A 202 11.07 -8.84 -1.54
C SER A 202 9.70 -8.62 -0.90
N THR A 203 9.70 -8.24 0.38
CA THR A 203 8.50 -7.82 1.11
C THR A 203 8.49 -6.30 1.21
N GLY A 204 7.42 -5.67 0.71
CA GLY A 204 7.22 -4.22 0.81
C GLY A 204 5.96 -3.93 1.61
N ILE A 205 6.07 -3.14 2.66
CA ILE A 205 4.93 -2.68 3.46
C ILE A 205 4.95 -1.15 3.49
N TYR A 206 3.84 -0.53 3.09
CA TYR A 206 3.65 0.91 3.18
C TYR A 206 2.47 1.20 4.11
N ASN A 207 2.75 1.82 5.26
CA ASN A 207 1.75 2.22 6.24
C ASN A 207 1.52 3.73 6.14
N MET A 208 0.31 4.15 5.74
CA MET A 208 -0.06 5.54 5.58
C MET A 208 -1.12 5.95 6.61
N THR A 209 -0.71 6.31 7.81
CA THR A 209 -1.62 6.73 8.91
C THR A 209 -1.85 8.24 8.96
N GLY A 210 -1.16 9.00 8.09
CA GLY A 210 -1.35 10.43 7.89
C GLY A 210 -0.62 10.96 6.66
N GLY A 211 -0.55 12.28 6.52
CA GLY A 211 0.15 12.95 5.42
C GLY A 211 -0.55 12.87 4.07
N THR A 212 0.20 13.13 3.01
CA THR A 212 -0.31 13.14 1.62
C THR A 212 0.62 12.37 0.69
N LEU A 213 0.06 11.52 -0.16
CA LEU A 213 0.75 10.91 -1.30
C LEU A 213 0.21 11.60 -2.56
N ASN A 214 1.07 12.32 -3.27
CA ASN A 214 0.72 13.14 -4.42
C ASN A 214 1.44 12.64 -5.68
N GLY A 215 0.82 12.89 -6.83
CA GLY A 215 1.56 13.09 -8.07
C GLY A 215 1.90 11.82 -8.83
N VAL A 216 1.20 10.69 -8.60
CA VAL A 216 1.24 9.54 -9.52
C VAL A 216 0.68 10.03 -10.86
N GLN A 217 1.59 10.40 -11.76
CA GLN A 217 1.35 11.23 -12.94
C GLN A 217 1.35 10.41 -14.21
N TYR A 218 0.78 10.97 -15.29
CA TYR A 218 0.67 10.46 -16.66
C TYR A 218 1.70 9.35 -17.03
N GLY A 219 1.22 8.11 -17.16
CA GLY A 219 2.02 6.93 -17.50
C GLY A 219 2.66 6.20 -16.31
N GLY A 220 2.62 6.79 -15.11
CA GLY A 220 2.95 6.16 -13.85
C GLY A 220 1.74 5.46 -13.24
N ASN A 221 1.90 4.19 -12.91
CA ASN A 221 0.90 3.42 -12.18
C ASN A 221 1.19 3.46 -10.68
N PHE A 222 0.13 3.36 -9.87
CA PHE A 222 0.22 2.94 -8.48
C PHE A 222 0.19 1.42 -8.47
N TYR A 223 1.29 0.78 -8.10
CA TYR A 223 1.42 -0.67 -8.15
C TYR A 223 1.62 -1.29 -6.75
N ILE A 224 0.83 -2.30 -6.41
CA ILE A 224 0.99 -3.09 -5.18
C ILE A 224 1.27 -4.53 -5.63
N GLY A 225 2.52 -4.94 -5.55
CA GLY A 225 2.97 -6.27 -5.96
C GLY A 225 4.30 -6.27 -6.70
N ALA A 226 4.64 -7.39 -7.38
CA ALA A 226 5.88 -7.46 -8.13
C ALA A 226 5.87 -6.64 -9.44
N ILE A 227 6.52 -5.46 -9.43
CA ILE A 227 6.80 -4.75 -10.67
C ILE A 227 7.78 -5.57 -11.53
N GLY A 228 7.38 -5.88 -12.76
CA GLY A 228 8.21 -6.55 -13.76
C GLY A 228 8.04 -8.07 -13.81
N SER A 229 8.53 -8.68 -14.89
CA SER A 229 8.35 -10.10 -15.22
C SER A 229 9.12 -11.09 -14.33
N GLY A 230 9.63 -10.64 -13.18
CA GLY A 230 10.37 -11.50 -12.25
C GLY A 230 9.44 -12.51 -11.60
N ALA A 231 9.76 -13.79 -11.72
CA ALA A 231 9.14 -14.85 -10.93
C ALA A 231 9.73 -14.81 -9.51
N GLY A 232 8.88 -14.55 -8.52
CA GLY A 232 9.26 -14.54 -7.11
C GLY A 232 8.03 -14.31 -6.24
N SER A 233 7.98 -14.98 -5.08
CA SER A 233 7.00 -14.63 -4.05
C SER A 233 7.25 -13.18 -3.66
N VAL A 234 6.19 -12.38 -3.68
CA VAL A 234 6.19 -11.02 -3.15
C VAL A 234 5.16 -11.01 -2.03
N GLN A 235 5.43 -10.26 -0.97
CA GLN A 235 4.40 -9.84 -0.04
C GLN A 235 4.38 -8.32 -0.11
N SER A 236 3.34 -7.77 -0.73
CA SER A 236 3.18 -6.33 -0.89
C SER A 236 1.94 -5.88 -0.15
N GLU A 237 2.10 -4.94 0.78
CA GLU A 237 0.98 -4.43 1.55
C GLU A 237 0.98 -2.91 1.52
N PHE A 238 -0.10 -2.32 1.05
CA PHE A 238 -0.37 -0.90 1.22
C PHE A 238 -1.52 -0.74 2.20
N ASN A 239 -1.22 -0.16 3.37
CA ASN A 239 -2.16 0.14 4.43
C ASN A 239 -2.53 1.62 4.39
N LEU A 240 -3.74 1.93 3.91
CA LEU A 240 -4.31 3.28 3.92
C LEU A 240 -5.07 3.51 5.23
N GLY A 241 -4.35 3.99 6.23
CA GLY A 241 -4.89 4.28 7.55
C GLY A 241 -4.97 3.07 8.48
N ASP A 242 -5.31 3.40 9.72
CA ASP A 242 -5.52 2.50 10.85
C ASP A 242 -6.69 3.00 11.72
N ALA A 243 -6.78 2.52 12.96
CA ALA A 243 -7.78 2.98 13.92
C ALA A 243 -7.64 4.48 14.28
N ALA A 244 -6.41 5.01 14.26
CA ALA A 244 -6.06 6.34 14.74
C ALA A 244 -6.15 7.43 13.65
N GLY A 245 -5.88 7.08 12.38
CA GLY A 245 -5.87 8.06 11.29
C GLY A 245 -5.76 7.44 9.91
N THR A 246 -5.86 8.28 8.87
CA THR A 246 -5.59 7.93 7.48
C THR A 246 -4.83 9.06 6.79
N GLY A 247 -4.19 8.75 5.67
CA GLY A 247 -3.58 9.72 4.77
C GLY A 247 -4.50 10.17 3.64
N THR A 248 -4.04 11.14 2.85
CA THR A 248 -4.72 11.58 1.62
C THR A 248 -3.95 11.12 0.39
N ILE A 249 -4.61 10.41 -0.52
CA ILE A 249 -4.03 10.03 -1.82
C ILE A 249 -4.57 10.97 -2.90
N GLN A 250 -3.66 11.64 -3.61
CA GLN A 250 -3.93 12.50 -4.75
C GLN A 250 -3.19 11.97 -5.97
N MET A 251 -3.95 11.50 -6.95
CA MET A 251 -3.48 10.88 -8.18
C MET A 251 -3.91 11.75 -9.38
N SER A 252 -3.19 11.65 -10.50
CA SER A 252 -3.65 12.28 -11.73
C SER A 252 -4.89 11.56 -12.29
N GLN A 253 -5.73 12.27 -13.07
CA GLN A 253 -6.96 11.72 -13.65
C GLN A 253 -6.74 10.50 -14.56
N ASP A 254 -5.52 10.26 -15.03
CA ASP A 254 -5.15 9.13 -15.89
C ASP A 254 -4.42 8.01 -15.14
N ALA A 255 -4.15 8.21 -13.84
CA ALA A 255 -3.41 7.25 -13.05
C ALA A 255 -4.27 6.02 -12.77
N SER A 256 -3.62 4.87 -12.78
CA SER A 256 -4.27 3.59 -12.53
C SER A 256 -3.69 2.95 -11.28
N LEU A 257 -4.51 2.13 -10.62
CA LEU A 257 -4.13 1.32 -9.47
C LEU A 257 -4.10 -0.15 -9.91
N ALA A 258 -3.00 -0.83 -9.62
CA ALA A 258 -2.83 -2.26 -9.88
C ALA A 258 -2.45 -3.01 -8.62
N ILE A 259 -3.17 -4.08 -8.33
CA ILE A 259 -2.89 -5.02 -7.25
C ILE A 259 -2.61 -6.39 -7.86
N ASP A 260 -1.42 -6.91 -7.62
CA ASP A 260 -0.92 -8.17 -8.22
C ASP A 260 -1.42 -9.42 -7.48
N SER A 261 -1.48 -10.55 -8.17
CA SER A 261 -1.96 -11.83 -7.62
C SER A 261 -1.04 -12.51 -6.62
N ARG A 262 0.24 -12.13 -6.56
CA ARG A 262 1.24 -12.79 -5.70
C ARG A 262 1.23 -12.17 -4.30
N ASN A 263 0.20 -12.50 -3.50
CA ASN A 263 0.03 -12.04 -2.11
C ASN A 263 0.15 -10.51 -1.93
N SER A 264 -0.44 -9.75 -2.85
CA SER A 264 -0.48 -8.30 -2.74
C SER A 264 -1.82 -7.85 -2.18
N MET A 265 -1.76 -6.87 -1.26
CA MET A 265 -2.92 -6.41 -0.52
C MET A 265 -2.96 -4.89 -0.45
N LEU A 266 -4.11 -4.32 -0.82
CA LEU A 266 -4.53 -3.00 -0.37
C LEU A 266 -5.48 -3.18 0.82
N ARG A 267 -5.20 -2.52 1.95
CA ARG A 267 -6.06 -2.55 3.13
C ARG A 267 -6.27 -1.16 3.69
N GLY A 268 -7.46 -0.87 4.19
CA GLY A 268 -7.72 0.32 5.01
C GLY A 268 -8.96 1.09 4.58
N TRP A 269 -8.93 2.40 4.76
CA TRP A 269 -10.06 3.32 4.53
C TRP A 269 -9.56 4.70 4.10
N GLY A 270 -10.36 5.42 3.32
CA GLY A 270 -10.01 6.71 2.74
C GLY A 270 -10.51 6.82 1.30
N VAL A 271 -10.04 7.84 0.59
CA VAL A 271 -10.44 8.12 -0.80
C VAL A 271 -9.19 8.15 -1.67
N PHE A 272 -9.25 7.50 -2.83
CA PHE A 272 -8.30 7.70 -3.92
C PHE A 272 -8.79 8.86 -4.79
N ASP A 273 -8.28 10.07 -4.55
CA ASP A 273 -8.69 11.27 -5.26
C ASP A 273 -7.90 11.41 -6.57
N LEU A 274 -8.56 11.17 -7.70
CA LEU A 274 -8.05 11.37 -9.05
C LEU A 274 -8.23 12.84 -9.52
N GLY A 275 -8.70 13.74 -8.66
CA GLY A 275 -9.01 15.13 -9.02
C GLY A 275 -10.28 15.27 -9.86
N GLY A 276 -11.20 14.30 -9.74
CA GLY A 276 -12.44 14.20 -10.51
C GLY A 276 -12.80 12.75 -10.84
N ALA A 277 -13.83 12.55 -11.65
CA ALA A 277 -14.04 11.24 -12.27
C ALA A 277 -12.80 10.90 -13.12
N GLY A 278 -12.22 9.72 -12.89
CA GLY A 278 -11.08 9.24 -13.66
C GLY A 278 -11.37 9.27 -15.15
N SER A 279 -10.33 9.52 -15.95
CA SER A 279 -10.44 9.45 -17.39
C SER A 279 -10.70 8.01 -17.84
N THR A 280 -10.93 7.81 -19.14
CA THR A 280 -11.03 6.45 -19.70
C THR A 280 -9.76 5.62 -19.50
N ALA A 281 -8.62 6.24 -19.18
CA ALA A 281 -7.35 5.59 -18.92
C ALA A 281 -7.16 5.16 -17.45
N ALA A 282 -7.87 5.75 -16.48
CA ALA A 282 -7.73 5.40 -15.07
C ALA A 282 -8.43 4.08 -14.73
N ARG A 283 -7.65 3.00 -14.67
CA ARG A 283 -8.12 1.64 -14.44
C ARG A 283 -7.82 1.19 -13.02
N LEU A 284 -8.69 0.32 -12.50
CA LEU A 284 -8.47 -0.41 -11.27
C LEU A 284 -8.21 -1.88 -11.62
N TRP A 285 -6.92 -2.23 -11.78
CA TRP A 285 -6.51 -3.62 -11.96
C TRP A 285 -6.46 -4.33 -10.61
N ASN A 286 -7.24 -5.40 -10.44
CA ASN A 286 -7.18 -6.18 -9.22
C ASN A 286 -7.05 -7.67 -9.52
N ASP A 287 -5.84 -8.18 -9.38
CA ASP A 287 -5.58 -9.61 -9.37
C ASP A 287 -5.23 -10.10 -7.97
N GLY A 288 -5.21 -9.23 -6.94
CA GLY A 288 -4.84 -9.54 -5.54
C GLY A 288 -5.98 -9.31 -4.54
N VAL A 289 -5.66 -8.80 -3.35
CA VAL A 289 -6.63 -8.61 -2.26
C VAL A 289 -6.86 -7.12 -2.01
N VAL A 290 -8.13 -6.68 -2.03
CA VAL A 290 -8.51 -5.34 -1.60
C VAL A 290 -9.48 -5.43 -0.44
N LYS A 291 -9.12 -4.84 0.70
CA LYS A 291 -9.86 -4.92 1.96
C LYS A 291 -10.20 -3.52 2.48
N ALA A 292 -11.47 -3.15 2.39
CA ALA A 292 -12.02 -2.03 3.13
C ALA A 292 -12.11 -2.40 4.62
N ASP A 293 -11.25 -1.80 5.43
CA ASP A 293 -11.14 -2.08 6.87
C ASP A 293 -11.51 -0.83 7.66
N GLY A 294 -12.56 -0.93 8.46
CA GLY A 294 -13.06 0.18 9.26
C GLY A 294 -12.36 0.34 10.62
N TYR A 295 -11.52 -0.61 11.03
CA TYR A 295 -10.81 -0.61 12.30
C TYR A 295 -11.73 -0.27 13.50
N GLY A 296 -12.88 -0.95 13.59
CA GLY A 296 -13.86 -0.85 14.67
C GLY A 296 -14.86 0.31 14.55
N THR A 297 -14.85 1.04 13.43
CA THR A 297 -15.78 2.16 13.18
C THR A 297 -16.22 2.19 11.72
N ASP A 298 -17.45 2.63 11.48
CA ASP A 298 -17.99 2.74 10.12
C ASP A 298 -17.15 3.70 9.28
N ARG A 299 -16.40 3.15 8.33
CA ARG A 299 -15.50 3.89 7.43
C ARG A 299 -15.57 3.31 6.02
N ASP A 300 -15.17 4.12 5.05
CA ASP A 300 -15.23 3.76 3.64
C ASP A 300 -13.83 3.72 3.04
N LEU A 301 -13.60 2.72 2.19
CA LEU A 301 -12.55 2.75 1.18
C LEU A 301 -13.21 3.07 -0.16
N ASP A 302 -12.97 4.27 -0.67
CA ASP A 302 -13.60 4.80 -1.88
C ASP A 302 -12.64 4.72 -3.08
N LEU A 303 -12.95 3.79 -3.98
CA LEU A 303 -12.32 3.59 -5.28
C LEU A 303 -13.29 3.95 -6.43
N SER A 304 -14.39 4.64 -6.15
CA SER A 304 -15.44 4.94 -7.14
C SER A 304 -15.02 5.92 -8.23
N GLN A 305 -13.90 6.64 -8.03
CA GLN A 305 -13.38 7.59 -9.01
C GLN A 305 -12.69 6.91 -10.20
N PHE A 306 -12.24 5.65 -10.09
CA PHE A 306 -11.69 4.92 -11.23
C PHE A 306 -12.78 4.69 -12.30
N ASN A 307 -12.37 4.48 -13.55
CA ASN A 307 -13.34 4.33 -14.65
C ASN A 307 -14.01 2.96 -14.66
N HIS A 308 -13.23 1.88 -14.47
CA HIS A 308 -13.73 0.51 -14.36
C HIS A 308 -12.68 -0.40 -13.72
N VAL A 309 -13.14 -1.59 -13.35
CA VAL A 309 -12.31 -2.70 -12.87
C VAL A 309 -11.82 -3.52 -14.05
N GLU A 310 -10.55 -3.91 -14.03
CA GLU A 310 -9.93 -4.86 -14.96
C GLU A 310 -9.14 -5.93 -14.16
N THR A 311 -8.82 -7.05 -14.82
CA THR A 311 -7.97 -8.12 -14.27
C THR A 311 -7.01 -8.58 -15.37
N TYR A 312 -5.73 -8.86 -15.08
CA TYR A 312 -4.79 -9.30 -16.12
C TYR A 312 -4.97 -10.77 -16.51
N GLU A 313 -5.49 -11.58 -15.60
CA GLU A 313 -5.54 -13.03 -15.76
C GLU A 313 -6.95 -13.58 -15.56
N ASN A 314 -7.26 -14.69 -16.23
CA ASN A 314 -8.56 -15.36 -16.16
C ASN A 314 -8.72 -16.17 -14.85
N ILE A 315 -8.27 -15.65 -13.71
CA ILE A 315 -8.10 -16.48 -12.51
C ILE A 315 -9.36 -16.51 -11.67
N ASN A 316 -10.03 -17.65 -11.65
CA ASN A 316 -10.87 -18.04 -10.51
C ASN A 316 -9.93 -18.44 -9.36
N THR A 317 -9.53 -17.47 -8.54
CA THR A 317 -8.79 -17.74 -7.30
C THR A 317 -9.76 -17.96 -6.15
N THR A 318 -9.29 -18.59 -5.09
CA THR A 318 -10.04 -18.77 -3.84
C THR A 318 -9.98 -17.55 -2.91
N THR A 319 -9.07 -16.59 -3.16
CA THR A 319 -8.75 -15.52 -2.20
C THR A 319 -8.59 -14.13 -2.79
N ASN A 320 -8.41 -13.97 -4.10
CA ASN A 320 -8.21 -12.65 -4.69
C ASN A 320 -9.57 -12.03 -5.03
N GLY A 321 -9.74 -10.76 -4.70
CA GLY A 321 -11.02 -10.07 -4.81
C GLY A 321 -11.20 -8.97 -3.77
N TRP A 322 -12.44 -8.80 -3.36
CA TRP A 322 -12.92 -7.64 -2.62
C TRP A 322 -13.41 -8.03 -1.24
N TYR A 323 -13.04 -7.26 -0.22
CA TYR A 323 -13.40 -7.55 1.16
C TYR A 323 -13.82 -6.28 1.88
N ALA A 324 -14.78 -6.42 2.78
CA ALA A 324 -15.18 -5.39 3.71
C ALA A 324 -15.22 -6.02 5.11
N VAL A 325 -14.46 -5.47 6.05
CA VAL A 325 -14.29 -6.04 7.40
C VAL A 325 -14.28 -4.94 8.45
N ASP A 326 -14.59 -5.31 9.69
CA ASP A 326 -14.42 -4.47 10.87
C ASP A 326 -15.02 -3.06 10.69
N HIS A 327 -16.32 -3.02 10.36
CA HIS A 327 -17.09 -1.82 10.01
C HIS A 327 -16.70 -1.12 8.68
N GLY A 328 -15.85 -1.72 7.85
CA GLY A 328 -15.46 -1.18 6.55
C GLY A 328 -16.56 -1.27 5.48
N ARG A 329 -16.57 -0.34 4.54
CA ARG A 329 -17.37 -0.38 3.29
C ARG A 329 -16.49 -0.08 2.09
N LEU A 330 -16.59 -0.89 1.05
CA LEU A 330 -15.87 -0.71 -0.20
C LEU A 330 -16.80 -0.12 -1.27
N LEU A 331 -16.38 1.00 -1.87
CA LEU A 331 -17.04 1.63 -3.00
C LEU A 331 -16.18 1.42 -4.25
N LEU A 332 -16.77 0.87 -5.31
CA LEU A 332 -16.12 0.63 -6.60
C LEU A 332 -16.72 1.52 -7.70
N PRO A 333 -16.05 1.63 -8.86
CA PRO A 333 -16.59 2.36 -10.01
C PRO A 333 -18.01 1.93 -10.39
N SER A 334 -18.84 2.92 -10.73
CA SER A 334 -20.18 2.68 -11.27
C SER A 334 -20.09 2.07 -12.67
N ILE A 335 -21.00 1.15 -13.02
CA ILE A 335 -21.07 0.58 -14.37
C ILE A 335 -22.12 1.31 -15.19
N THR A 336 -21.79 1.70 -16.41
CA THR A 336 -22.76 2.25 -17.36
C THR A 336 -23.65 1.13 -17.90
N VAL A 337 -24.96 1.25 -17.68
CA VAL A 337 -25.98 0.31 -18.15
C VAL A 337 -26.73 0.93 -19.33
N ALA A 338 -26.81 0.19 -20.44
CA ALA A 338 -27.58 0.57 -21.61
C ALA A 338 -29.04 0.14 -21.43
N ALA A 339 -29.97 0.83 -22.11
CA ALA A 339 -31.37 0.45 -22.10
C ALA A 339 -31.59 -0.91 -22.79
N GLY A 340 -32.50 -1.72 -22.26
CA GLY A 340 -32.87 -3.04 -22.78
C GLY A 340 -32.23 -4.20 -22.01
N ASP A 341 -31.94 -5.28 -22.73
CA ASP A 341 -31.35 -6.48 -22.16
C ASP A 341 -29.82 -6.39 -22.21
N GLY A 342 -29.13 -6.84 -21.17
CA GLY A 342 -27.68 -6.76 -21.11
C GLY A 342 -27.09 -7.44 -19.87
N SER A 343 -25.78 -7.70 -19.92
CA SER A 343 -25.03 -8.29 -18.81
C SER A 343 -23.90 -7.38 -18.38
N TYR A 344 -23.76 -7.18 -17.07
CA TYR A 344 -22.79 -6.26 -16.48
C TYR A 344 -22.12 -6.88 -15.26
N ASN A 345 -20.80 -6.73 -15.15
CA ASN A 345 -20.02 -7.20 -14.00
C ASN A 345 -19.65 -6.03 -13.09
N TRP A 346 -19.81 -6.19 -11.79
CA TRP A 346 -19.35 -5.27 -10.75
C TRP A 346 -18.25 -5.93 -9.94
N GLY A 347 -17.13 -5.22 -9.78
CA GLY A 347 -15.94 -5.79 -9.15
C GLY A 347 -15.26 -6.85 -10.00
N ASP A 348 -15.43 -6.84 -11.32
CA ASP A 348 -14.75 -7.79 -12.22
C ASP A 348 -14.58 -7.16 -13.61
N ASP A 349 -13.79 -7.81 -14.46
CA ASP A 349 -13.57 -7.33 -15.83
C ASP A 349 -14.87 -7.42 -16.66
N SER A 350 -15.21 -6.35 -17.37
CA SER A 350 -16.41 -6.25 -18.21
C SER A 350 -16.43 -7.24 -19.39
N TYR A 351 -15.28 -7.75 -19.83
CA TYR A 351 -15.16 -8.68 -20.93
C TYR A 351 -15.47 -10.13 -20.55
N PHE A 352 -15.46 -10.45 -19.25
CA PHE A 352 -15.75 -11.81 -18.80
C PHE A 352 -17.25 -12.11 -18.81
N THR A 353 -17.59 -13.36 -19.12
CA THR A 353 -18.96 -13.87 -19.09
C THR A 353 -19.35 -14.45 -17.72
N SER A 354 -18.39 -14.58 -16.81
CA SER A 354 -18.53 -15.06 -15.43
C SER A 354 -17.81 -14.12 -14.46
N THR A 355 -18.17 -14.19 -13.18
CA THR A 355 -17.43 -13.55 -12.09
C THR A 355 -16.35 -14.50 -11.56
N ASN A 356 -15.14 -13.97 -11.43
CA ASN A 356 -13.95 -14.71 -11.03
C ASN A 356 -13.41 -14.22 -9.68
N LEU A 357 -13.47 -12.90 -9.42
CA LEU A 357 -12.97 -12.32 -8.17
C LEU A 357 -13.92 -12.55 -7.00
N VAL A 358 -13.38 -12.86 -5.82
CA VAL A 358 -14.16 -13.03 -4.60
C VAL A 358 -14.96 -11.75 -4.32
N ASN A 359 -16.24 -11.94 -3.99
CA ASN A 359 -17.24 -10.90 -3.73
C ASN A 359 -17.56 -9.95 -4.89
N SER A 360 -17.24 -10.33 -6.14
CA SER A 360 -17.78 -9.68 -7.34
C SER A 360 -19.19 -10.19 -7.66
N LEU A 361 -19.93 -9.44 -8.50
CA LEU A 361 -21.25 -9.87 -8.97
C LEU A 361 -21.45 -9.60 -10.46
N ARG A 362 -22.33 -10.38 -11.08
CA ARG A 362 -22.84 -10.17 -12.44
C ARG A 362 -24.34 -9.98 -12.40
N VAL A 363 -24.83 -9.01 -13.15
CA VAL A 363 -26.26 -8.77 -13.34
C VAL A 363 -26.62 -8.99 -14.80
N ASN A 364 -27.60 -9.84 -15.06
CA ASN A 364 -28.21 -10.02 -16.37
C ASN A 364 -29.61 -9.39 -16.34
N PHE A 365 -29.77 -8.25 -17.00
CA PHE A 365 -31.02 -7.52 -17.06
C PHE A 365 -31.94 -8.02 -18.16
N THR A 366 -33.24 -7.91 -17.88
CA THR A 366 -34.31 -7.86 -18.86
C THR A 366 -35.00 -6.51 -18.75
N GLY A 367 -34.99 -5.73 -19.83
CA GLY A 367 -35.65 -4.42 -19.92
C GLY A 367 -35.13 -3.37 -18.94
N ALA A 368 -33.81 -3.22 -18.78
CA ALA A 368 -33.21 -2.14 -18.01
C ALA A 368 -33.44 -0.77 -18.65
N SER A 369 -33.50 0.26 -17.81
CA SER A 369 -33.36 1.66 -18.24
C SER A 369 -31.89 2.01 -18.38
N GLU A 370 -31.58 2.96 -19.26
CA GLU A 370 -30.25 3.55 -19.34
C GLU A 370 -29.89 4.24 -18.02
N GLY A 371 -28.66 4.05 -17.52
CA GLY A 371 -28.23 4.65 -16.27
C GLY A 371 -26.89 4.11 -15.76
N LYS A 372 -26.67 4.27 -14.46
CA LYS A 372 -25.50 3.75 -13.76
C LYS A 372 -25.92 2.73 -12.72
N LEU A 373 -25.25 1.59 -12.70
CA LEU A 373 -25.31 0.62 -11.63
C LEU A 373 -24.16 0.90 -10.66
N THR A 374 -24.50 1.32 -9.45
CA THR A 374 -23.55 1.50 -8.35
C THR A 374 -23.83 0.43 -7.30
N ALA A 375 -22.77 -0.10 -6.70
CA ALA A 375 -22.89 -1.00 -5.56
C ALA A 375 -21.72 -0.78 -4.59
N ALA A 376 -21.94 -1.24 -3.36
CA ALA A 376 -20.96 -1.26 -2.29
C ALA A 376 -20.90 -2.65 -1.65
N LEU A 377 -19.72 -3.05 -1.18
CA LEU A 377 -19.54 -4.22 -0.31
C LEU A 377 -19.41 -3.73 1.14
N LEU A 378 -20.18 -4.31 2.05
CA LEU A 378 -20.30 -3.87 3.44
C LEU A 378 -19.79 -4.96 4.38
N ALA A 379 -19.05 -4.56 5.41
CA ALA A 379 -18.77 -5.43 6.54
C ALA A 379 -20.08 -5.73 7.29
N GLU A 380 -20.22 -6.96 7.77
CA GLU A 380 -21.44 -7.45 8.42
C GLU A 380 -21.75 -6.73 9.74
N ASP A 381 -20.74 -6.15 10.39
CA ASP A 381 -20.81 -5.48 11.68
C ASP A 381 -21.07 -3.97 11.59
N ARG A 382 -21.21 -3.40 10.39
CA ARG A 382 -21.53 -1.97 10.22
C ARG A 382 -22.85 -1.57 10.85
N SER A 383 -22.94 -0.32 11.31
CA SER A 383 -24.15 0.18 11.96
C SER A 383 -25.33 0.39 10.99
N ASP A 384 -25.05 0.51 9.69
CA ASP A 384 -26.06 0.61 8.62
C ASP A 384 -26.50 -0.77 8.07
N VAL A 385 -25.92 -1.87 8.55
CA VAL A 385 -26.36 -3.24 8.24
C VAL A 385 -27.38 -3.71 9.27
N ALA A 386 -28.53 -4.19 8.79
CA ALA A 386 -29.58 -4.70 9.69
C ALA A 386 -29.11 -5.97 10.43
N ALA A 387 -29.48 -6.09 11.70
CA ALA A 387 -29.11 -7.22 12.55
C ALA A 387 -29.39 -8.58 11.89
N HIS A 388 -28.41 -9.49 11.99
CA HIS A 388 -28.45 -10.78 11.29
C HIS A 388 -29.53 -11.73 11.80
N ASN A 389 -29.97 -11.59 13.06
CA ASN A 389 -31.03 -12.40 13.67
C ASN A 389 -30.80 -13.93 13.55
N GLY A 390 -29.57 -14.39 13.80
CA GLY A 390 -29.21 -15.81 13.70
C GLY A 390 -28.87 -16.25 12.28
N LEU A 391 -28.34 -15.35 11.46
CA LEU A 391 -27.74 -15.65 10.16
C LEU A 391 -26.22 -15.44 10.25
N ALA A 392 -25.45 -16.31 9.60
CA ALA A 392 -24.02 -16.14 9.39
C ALA A 392 -23.79 -15.68 7.95
N PHE A 393 -23.26 -14.48 7.76
CA PHE A 393 -23.01 -13.89 6.45
C PHE A 393 -21.58 -14.14 5.97
N LEU A 394 -21.45 -14.39 4.67
CA LEU A 394 -20.16 -14.37 3.97
C LEU A 394 -19.85 -12.96 3.52
N ALA A 395 -20.83 -12.29 2.89
CA ALA A 395 -20.71 -10.94 2.35
C ALA A 395 -22.08 -10.25 2.27
N VAL A 396 -22.05 -8.91 2.30
CA VAL A 396 -23.23 -8.03 2.20
C VAL A 396 -23.00 -7.00 1.10
N TRP A 397 -23.91 -6.92 0.13
CA TRP A 397 -23.88 -5.94 -0.95
C TRP A 397 -25.04 -4.96 -0.81
N GLN A 398 -24.76 -3.67 -1.00
CA GLN A 398 -25.78 -2.65 -1.19
C GLN A 398 -25.76 -2.22 -2.65
N ILE A 399 -26.86 -2.46 -3.37
CA ILE A 399 -26.98 -2.14 -4.79
C ILE A 399 -27.97 -0.99 -4.96
N ASP A 400 -27.54 0.09 -5.60
CA ASP A 400 -28.37 1.27 -5.84
C ASP A 400 -29.50 0.99 -6.84
N GLN A 401 -30.54 1.81 -6.77
CA GLN A 401 -31.73 1.63 -7.61
C GLN A 401 -31.43 1.97 -9.08
N LEU A 402 -31.80 1.03 -9.96
CA LEU A 402 -31.90 1.21 -11.40
C LEU A 402 -33.23 0.58 -11.82
N ALA A 403 -33.98 1.19 -12.75
CA ALA A 403 -35.24 0.63 -13.21
C ALA A 403 -35.01 -0.49 -14.23
N PHE A 404 -35.66 -1.65 -14.02
CA PHE A 404 -35.64 -2.80 -14.92
C PHE A 404 -36.91 -3.64 -14.76
N ALA A 405 -37.18 -4.57 -15.68
CA ALA A 405 -38.32 -5.47 -15.57
C ALA A 405 -37.99 -6.72 -14.74
N ASN A 406 -36.82 -7.32 -14.98
CA ASN A 406 -36.27 -8.42 -14.19
C ASN A 406 -34.74 -8.39 -14.23
N ALA A 407 -34.09 -8.92 -13.21
CA ALA A 407 -32.65 -9.11 -13.19
C ALA A 407 -32.30 -10.49 -12.59
N ASN A 408 -31.37 -11.20 -13.24
CA ASN A 408 -30.69 -12.35 -12.64
C ASN A 408 -29.33 -11.90 -12.11
N ILE A 409 -29.14 -11.95 -10.79
CA ILE A 409 -27.89 -11.57 -10.11
C ILE A 409 -27.12 -12.85 -9.77
N ILE A 410 -25.83 -12.87 -10.09
CA ILE A 410 -24.89 -13.95 -9.78
C ILE A 410 -23.82 -13.37 -8.87
N PHE A 411 -23.72 -13.86 -7.64
CA PHE A 411 -22.69 -13.46 -6.67
C PHE A 411 -21.56 -14.49 -6.68
N ARG A 412 -20.31 -14.05 -6.76
CA ARG A 412 -19.13 -14.88 -6.44
C ARG A 412 -18.88 -14.79 -4.93
N PHE A 413 -19.19 -15.82 -4.17
CA PHE A 413 -19.07 -15.81 -2.71
C PHE A 413 -17.65 -16.12 -2.25
N ASP A 414 -17.29 -15.83 -1.00
CA ASP A 414 -15.99 -16.19 -0.41
C ASP A 414 -15.98 -17.66 0.07
N ASP A 415 -15.46 -18.56 -0.77
CA ASP A 415 -15.36 -19.99 -0.48
C ASP A 415 -14.37 -20.30 0.65
N ALA A 416 -13.30 -19.51 0.78
CA ALA A 416 -12.35 -19.65 1.87
C ALA A 416 -12.98 -19.29 3.24
N LYS A 417 -13.78 -18.22 3.31
CA LYS A 417 -14.55 -17.87 4.52
C LYS A 417 -15.63 -18.92 4.81
N ALA A 418 -16.33 -19.43 3.79
CA ALA A 418 -17.30 -20.51 3.98
C ALA A 418 -16.67 -21.76 4.59
N ALA A 419 -15.55 -22.22 4.02
CA ALA A 419 -14.79 -23.35 4.54
C ALA A 419 -14.25 -23.10 5.96
N GLY A 420 -13.74 -21.89 6.23
CA GLY A 420 -13.26 -21.49 7.56
C GLY A 420 -14.34 -21.48 8.64
N LEU A 421 -15.60 -21.25 8.25
CA LEU A 421 -16.77 -21.31 9.13
C LEU A 421 -17.41 -22.71 9.19
N GLY A 422 -16.92 -23.67 8.40
CA GLY A 422 -17.51 -25.01 8.29
C GLY A 422 -18.90 -25.01 7.66
N ILE A 423 -19.20 -24.04 6.80
CA ILE A 423 -20.46 -23.93 6.08
C ILE A 423 -20.44 -24.88 4.88
N ASP A 424 -21.48 -25.71 4.73
CA ASP A 424 -21.71 -26.47 3.51
C ASP A 424 -22.21 -25.52 2.43
N GLU A 425 -21.45 -25.34 1.35
CA GLU A 425 -21.81 -24.42 0.26
C GLU A 425 -23.17 -24.73 -0.35
N SER A 426 -23.61 -25.99 -0.36
CA SER A 426 -24.93 -26.37 -0.86
C SER A 426 -26.09 -25.83 -0.01
N SER A 427 -25.80 -25.35 1.20
CA SER A 427 -26.76 -24.72 2.12
C SER A 427 -26.83 -23.19 2.00
N LEU A 428 -25.97 -22.58 1.17
CA LEU A 428 -25.95 -21.14 0.97
C LEU A 428 -27.26 -20.62 0.40
N ASN A 429 -27.70 -19.47 0.91
CA ASN A 429 -28.85 -18.72 0.41
C ASN A 429 -28.45 -17.25 0.20
N VAL A 430 -29.19 -16.58 -0.68
CA VAL A 430 -29.17 -15.12 -0.78
C VAL A 430 -30.31 -14.58 0.07
N TYR A 431 -30.04 -13.56 0.87
CA TYR A 431 -31.04 -12.84 1.66
C TYR A 431 -31.17 -11.43 1.12
N LYS A 432 -32.40 -10.92 1.03
CA LYS A 432 -32.69 -9.52 0.69
C LYS A 432 -33.26 -8.82 1.90
N LEU A 433 -32.79 -7.61 2.19
CA LEU A 433 -33.35 -6.79 3.26
C LEU A 433 -34.68 -6.17 2.80
N VAL A 434 -35.79 -6.57 3.42
CA VAL A 434 -37.14 -6.08 3.12
C VAL A 434 -37.78 -5.59 4.41
N ASN A 435 -38.13 -4.30 4.47
CA ASN A 435 -38.75 -3.67 5.64
C ASN A 435 -37.98 -3.91 6.95
N GLY A 436 -36.64 -3.90 6.89
CA GLY A 436 -35.75 -4.10 8.04
C GLY A 436 -35.55 -5.56 8.45
N ALA A 437 -36.07 -6.54 7.69
CA ALA A 437 -35.88 -7.96 7.94
C ALA A 437 -35.21 -8.66 6.76
N TRP A 438 -34.29 -9.59 7.05
CA TRP A 438 -33.65 -10.44 6.05
C TRP A 438 -34.62 -11.54 5.58
N VAL A 439 -34.93 -11.55 4.28
CA VAL A 439 -35.81 -12.53 3.64
C VAL A 439 -34.99 -13.38 2.69
N ALA A 440 -35.02 -14.70 2.87
CA ALA A 440 -34.35 -15.63 1.98
C ALA A 440 -34.97 -15.59 0.57
N MET A 441 -34.13 -15.58 -0.44
CA MET A 441 -34.46 -15.60 -1.85
C MET A 441 -34.16 -16.99 -2.40
N ALA A 442 -35.05 -17.53 -3.24
CA ALA A 442 -34.78 -18.78 -3.93
C ALA A 442 -33.61 -18.58 -4.92
N GLY A 443 -32.53 -19.34 -4.74
CA GLY A 443 -31.34 -19.25 -5.57
C GLY A 443 -30.78 -20.61 -5.98
N THR A 444 -29.81 -20.59 -6.90
CA THR A 444 -29.08 -21.78 -7.36
C THR A 444 -27.61 -21.61 -7.06
N VAL A 445 -27.03 -22.54 -6.29
CA VAL A 445 -25.59 -22.60 -5.98
C VAL A 445 -24.86 -23.41 -7.05
N ASP A 446 -23.76 -22.87 -7.54
CA ASP A 446 -22.74 -23.57 -8.32
C ASP A 446 -21.43 -23.54 -7.51
N SER A 447 -21.17 -24.62 -6.77
CA SER A 447 -19.98 -24.78 -5.93
C SER A 447 -18.69 -25.05 -6.72
N LEU A 448 -18.76 -25.27 -8.04
CA LEU A 448 -17.57 -25.39 -8.88
C LEU A 448 -17.10 -24.01 -9.34
N ALA A 449 -18.05 -23.12 -9.61
CA ALA A 449 -17.79 -21.72 -9.92
C ALA A 449 -17.73 -20.82 -8.68
N ASN A 450 -18.07 -21.34 -7.50
CA ASN A 450 -18.25 -20.62 -6.25
C ASN A 450 -19.26 -19.46 -6.38
N GLN A 451 -20.36 -19.73 -7.10
CA GLN A 451 -21.38 -18.75 -7.43
C GLN A 451 -22.74 -19.11 -6.84
N ILE A 452 -23.55 -18.10 -6.53
CA ILE A 452 -24.97 -18.27 -6.22
C ILE A 452 -25.79 -17.26 -7.02
N SER A 453 -26.87 -17.73 -7.66
CA SER A 453 -27.72 -16.91 -8.54
C SER A 453 -29.14 -16.76 -8.02
N ILE A 454 -29.74 -15.58 -8.23
CA ILE A 454 -31.14 -15.27 -7.90
C ILE A 454 -31.82 -14.41 -8.98
N SER A 455 -33.15 -14.50 -9.07
CA SER A 455 -33.96 -13.53 -9.82
C SER A 455 -34.57 -12.49 -8.89
N THR A 456 -34.61 -11.23 -9.31
CA THR A 456 -35.26 -10.13 -8.58
C THR A 456 -35.85 -9.10 -9.54
N ASP A 457 -36.84 -8.34 -9.07
CA ASP A 457 -37.47 -7.22 -9.77
C ASP A 457 -37.03 -5.84 -9.23
N SER A 458 -36.19 -5.84 -8.20
CA SER A 458 -35.76 -4.63 -7.50
C SER A 458 -34.42 -4.83 -6.80
N PHE A 459 -33.63 -3.75 -6.74
CA PHE A 459 -32.38 -3.70 -5.98
C PHE A 459 -32.60 -3.24 -4.53
N GLY A 460 -31.52 -3.32 -3.74
CA GLY A 460 -31.51 -3.05 -2.31
C GLY A 460 -30.26 -3.68 -1.68
N THR A 461 -30.36 -4.03 -0.40
CA THR A 461 -29.29 -4.73 0.31
C THR A 461 -29.49 -6.24 0.22
N PHE A 462 -28.45 -6.95 -0.20
CA PHE A 462 -28.39 -8.40 -0.31
C PHE A 462 -27.27 -8.95 0.58
N ALA A 463 -27.42 -10.16 1.08
CA ALA A 463 -26.37 -10.90 1.77
C ALA A 463 -26.32 -12.34 1.27
N VAL A 464 -25.13 -12.93 1.21
CA VAL A 464 -24.95 -14.38 1.01
C VAL A 464 -24.58 -14.99 2.35
N GLY A 465 -25.26 -16.07 2.75
CA GLY A 465 -24.99 -16.71 4.03
C GLY A 465 -25.86 -17.93 4.30
N VAL A 466 -25.90 -18.35 5.57
CA VAL A 466 -26.71 -19.46 6.06
C VAL A 466 -27.39 -19.11 7.38
N PRO A 467 -28.47 -19.80 7.79
CA PRO A 467 -28.90 -19.77 9.18
C PRO A 467 -27.76 -20.26 10.10
N GLU A 468 -27.53 -19.58 11.22
CA GLU A 468 -26.51 -19.97 12.18
C GLU A 468 -26.75 -21.42 12.64
N PRO A 469 -25.71 -22.27 12.64
CA PRO A 469 -25.85 -23.62 13.14
C PRO A 469 -26.26 -23.60 14.62
N VAL A 470 -27.44 -24.14 14.92
CA VAL A 470 -27.96 -24.26 16.31
C VAL A 470 -26.99 -25.04 17.22
N THR A 471 -26.03 -25.76 16.65
CA THR A 471 -24.98 -26.53 17.32
C THR A 471 -24.05 -25.70 18.21
N LEU A 472 -23.79 -24.42 17.91
CA LEU A 472 -22.95 -23.58 18.78
C LEU A 472 -23.61 -23.31 20.13
N ILE A 473 -24.93 -23.12 20.14
CA ILE A 473 -25.73 -22.95 21.36
C ILE A 473 -25.68 -24.25 22.20
N LEU A 474 -25.74 -25.41 21.54
CA LEU A 474 -25.67 -26.71 22.21
C LEU A 474 -24.30 -27.00 22.83
N LEU A 475 -23.20 -26.57 22.20
CA LEU A 475 -21.85 -26.66 22.77
C LEU A 475 -21.69 -25.76 24.00
N GLY A 476 -22.20 -24.52 23.96
CA GLY A 476 -22.21 -23.62 25.11
C GLY A 476 -23.03 -24.16 26.29
N ILE A 477 -24.21 -24.73 26.02
CA ILE A 477 -25.06 -25.37 27.03
C ILE A 477 -24.37 -26.64 27.57
N GLY A 478 -23.76 -27.46 26.72
CA GLY A 478 -23.01 -28.65 27.12
C GLY A 478 -21.82 -28.32 28.04
N ALA A 479 -21.06 -27.28 27.71
CA ALA A 479 -19.97 -26.79 28.55
C ALA A 479 -20.47 -26.24 29.90
N ALA A 480 -21.60 -25.53 29.92
CA ALA A 480 -22.22 -25.05 31.16
C ALA A 480 -22.72 -26.20 32.06
N PHE A 481 -23.31 -27.26 31.48
CA PHE A 481 -23.72 -28.45 32.24
C PHE A 481 -22.51 -29.27 32.73
N LEU A 482 -21.43 -29.36 31.96
CA LEU A 482 -20.19 -30.01 32.40
C LEU A 482 -19.51 -29.23 33.54
N ARG A 483 -19.51 -27.89 33.49
CA ARG A 483 -18.97 -27.04 34.57
C ARG A 483 -19.81 -27.07 35.85
N LYS A 484 -21.13 -27.32 35.75
CA LYS A 484 -22.01 -27.47 36.92
C LYS A 484 -21.86 -28.83 37.62
N ARG A 485 -21.23 -29.82 36.96
CA ARG A 485 -21.03 -31.17 37.51
C ARG A 485 -19.68 -31.36 38.22
N SER A 486 -18.82 -30.34 38.21
CA SER A 486 -17.51 -30.34 38.89
C SER A 486 -17.49 -29.58 40.22
N HIS A 487 -18.67 -29.24 40.75
CA HIS A 487 -18.89 -28.80 42.14
C HIS A 487 -19.90 -29.74 42.78
#